data_AF-A0A8H7R5S5-F1
#
_entry.id   AF-A0A8H7R5S5-F1
#
_cell.length_a   1.000
_cell.length_b   1.000
_cell.length_c   1.000
_cell.angle_alpha   90.00
_cell.angle_beta   90.00
_cell.angle_gamma   90.00
#
_symmetry.space_group_name_H-M   'P 1'
#
loop_
_entity.id
_entity.type
_entity.pdbx_description
1 polymer ?
#
loop_
_entity_poly.entity_id
_entity_poly.type
_entity_poly.pdbx_seq_one_letter_code
_entity_poly.pdbx_strand_id
1 'polypeptide(L)'
;MTPPSTLFSLIVRQQPCKARLCSFKEKVDRRPIDPPPIIQLQSNHTDHDFLQNPYFFLYATLTDTSGETDLHFVHGNRTTAGTVVQSLHKLKDVDNTDGGFFIFSDISIRLEGFYRLKFTLYEIDGFFVKRMCSIVSNVFQVYSPKSFPGMSESTFLTRSFSDQGVRIRIRKEPRSSLSTSSNHKKRRKDKVSDEEEEEEEEEEVSPMSSAHHSCSPLPERKETFSPMSMQNILSNDNDSETRLFSTRKLPLPLPSQPLPPPPQHNTHHHHPHPHSWISQPPI
;
A
#
# COMPACT_ATOMS: atom_id res chain seq x y z
N MET A 1 16.59 -19.08 -36.67
CA MET A 1 16.84 -19.36 -35.24
C MET A 1 15.56 -19.04 -34.50
N THR A 2 14.81 -20.06 -34.09
CA THR A 2 13.63 -19.88 -33.22
C THR A 2 14.13 -19.35 -31.87
N PRO A 3 13.53 -18.31 -31.29
CA PRO A 3 13.88 -17.88 -29.95
C PRO A 3 13.71 -19.07 -29.00
N PRO A 4 14.55 -19.22 -27.96
CA PRO A 4 14.33 -20.26 -26.96
C PRO A 4 12.91 -20.06 -26.43
N SER A 5 12.07 -21.10 -26.54
CA SER A 5 10.71 -21.07 -26.02
C SER A 5 10.77 -20.72 -24.53
N THR A 6 10.45 -19.48 -24.18
CA THR A 6 10.39 -19.07 -22.79
C THR A 6 9.31 -19.90 -22.11
N LEU A 7 9.73 -20.76 -21.17
CA LEU A 7 8.84 -21.67 -20.42
C LEU A 7 7.71 -20.93 -19.71
N PHE A 8 7.93 -19.64 -19.43
CA PHE A 8 6.98 -18.77 -18.76
C PHE A 8 6.62 -17.57 -19.61
N SER A 9 5.35 -17.21 -19.57
CA SER A 9 4.82 -15.96 -20.13
C SER A 9 4.03 -15.20 -19.07
N LEU A 10 3.89 -13.90 -19.29
CA LEU A 10 3.14 -13.01 -18.40
C LEU A 10 1.91 -12.49 -19.13
N ILE A 11 0.80 -12.36 -18.41
CA ILE A 11 -0.42 -11.77 -18.92
C ILE A 11 -0.89 -10.68 -17.97
N VAL A 12 -1.11 -9.47 -18.48
CA VAL A 12 -1.74 -8.40 -17.69
C VAL A 12 -3.25 -8.64 -17.62
N ARG A 13 -3.71 -9.17 -16.49
CA ARG A 13 -5.13 -9.49 -16.22
C ARG A 13 -5.93 -8.28 -15.77
N GLN A 14 -5.27 -7.31 -15.15
CA GLN A 14 -5.84 -6.02 -14.84
C GLN A 14 -4.87 -4.92 -15.22
N GLN A 15 -5.29 -4.06 -16.13
CA GLN A 15 -4.49 -2.93 -16.63
C GLN A 15 -4.58 -1.76 -15.66
N PRO A 16 -3.48 -1.01 -15.44
CA PRO A 16 -3.58 0.32 -14.86
C PRO A 16 -4.31 1.26 -15.83
N CYS A 17 -5.10 2.19 -15.29
CA CYS A 17 -5.83 3.16 -16.11
C CYS A 17 -5.45 4.60 -15.76
N LYS A 18 -5.29 4.90 -14.46
CA LYS A 18 -5.03 6.25 -13.97
C LYS A 18 -4.19 6.24 -12.71
N ALA A 19 -3.42 7.30 -12.49
CA ALA A 19 -2.76 7.56 -11.23
C ALA A 19 -2.86 9.05 -10.89
N ARG A 20 -2.71 9.38 -9.61
CA ARG A 20 -2.46 10.75 -9.17
C ARG A 20 -0.97 10.90 -8.94
N LEU A 21 -0.39 11.99 -9.44
CA LEU A 21 1.00 12.33 -9.16
C LEU A 21 1.26 12.38 -7.65
N CYS A 22 2.27 11.63 -7.22
CA CYS A 22 2.78 11.60 -5.87
C CYS A 22 3.90 12.63 -5.70
N SER A 23 3.76 13.51 -4.70
CA SER A 23 4.83 14.45 -4.35
C SER A 23 6.09 13.72 -3.88
N PHE A 24 7.26 14.29 -4.13
CA PHE A 24 8.57 13.81 -3.66
C PHE A 24 8.71 13.80 -2.13
N LYS A 25 7.84 14.51 -1.40
CA LYS A 25 7.81 14.50 0.07
C LYS A 25 7.16 13.22 0.61
N GLU A 26 7.81 12.58 1.58
CA GLU A 26 7.44 11.25 2.09
C GLU A 26 6.14 11.22 2.93
N LYS A 27 5.81 12.32 3.61
CA LYS A 27 4.62 12.45 4.49
C LYS A 27 3.34 12.93 3.78
N VAL A 28 3.21 12.76 2.48
CA VAL A 28 2.06 13.24 1.69
C VAL A 28 1.05 12.11 1.44
N ASP A 29 -0.24 12.45 1.31
CA ASP A 29 -1.32 11.54 0.87
C ASP A 29 -0.96 10.89 -0.48
N ARG A 30 -0.42 9.67 -0.43
CA ARG A 30 -0.07 8.87 -1.60
C ARG A 30 -1.28 8.10 -2.08
N ARG A 31 -1.53 8.16 -3.39
CA ARG A 31 -2.58 7.37 -4.04
C ARG A 31 -1.91 6.40 -5.00
N PRO A 32 -2.03 5.09 -4.78
CA PRO A 32 -1.51 4.13 -5.72
C PRO A 32 -2.25 4.24 -7.05
N ILE A 33 -1.65 3.67 -8.08
CA ILE A 33 -2.24 3.52 -9.40
C ILE A 33 -3.56 2.74 -9.32
N ASP A 34 -4.51 3.11 -10.18
CA ASP A 34 -5.88 2.62 -10.17
C ASP A 34 -6.33 2.18 -11.57
N PRO A 35 -6.96 1.01 -11.71
CA PRO A 35 -7.00 -0.08 -10.73
C PRO A 35 -5.60 -0.71 -10.52
N PRO A 36 -5.36 -1.49 -9.45
CA PRO A 36 -4.03 -2.06 -9.20
C PRO A 36 -3.65 -3.07 -10.32
N PRO A 37 -2.45 -2.99 -10.92
CA PRO A 37 -2.04 -3.97 -11.92
C PRO A 37 -2.02 -5.39 -11.35
N ILE A 38 -2.63 -6.31 -12.07
CA ILE A 38 -2.63 -7.74 -11.75
C ILE A 38 -2.04 -8.48 -12.94
N ILE A 39 -0.97 -9.23 -12.70
CA ILE A 39 -0.23 -9.96 -13.72
C ILE A 39 -0.33 -11.44 -13.38
N GLN A 40 -0.72 -12.26 -14.35
CA GLN A 40 -0.70 -13.71 -14.23
C GLN A 40 0.60 -14.27 -14.82
N LEU A 41 1.21 -15.20 -14.10
CA LEU A 41 2.28 -16.06 -14.60
C LEU A 41 1.67 -17.30 -15.24
N GLN A 42 2.00 -17.55 -16.49
CA GLN A 42 1.63 -18.79 -17.18
C GLN A 42 2.88 -19.60 -17.49
N SER A 43 2.76 -20.92 -17.33
CA SER A 43 3.77 -21.87 -17.79
C SER A 43 3.26 -22.57 -19.05
N ASN A 44 4.18 -22.94 -19.94
CA ASN A 44 3.88 -23.80 -21.09
C ASN A 44 3.83 -25.28 -20.69
N HIS A 45 4.22 -25.63 -19.45
CA HIS A 45 4.11 -26.97 -18.91
C HIS A 45 2.71 -27.23 -18.36
N THR A 46 2.27 -28.48 -18.41
CA THR A 46 1.01 -28.95 -17.82
C THR A 46 1.02 -28.92 -16.30
N ASP A 47 2.20 -28.89 -15.68
CA ASP A 47 2.35 -29.02 -14.24
C ASP A 47 2.27 -27.66 -13.54
N HIS A 48 1.54 -27.62 -12.44
CA HIS A 48 1.30 -26.40 -11.65
C HIS A 48 2.28 -26.21 -10.49
N ASP A 49 3.39 -26.96 -10.47
CA ASP A 49 4.39 -26.93 -9.40
C ASP A 49 5.04 -25.54 -9.25
N PHE A 50 5.13 -24.79 -10.35
CA PHE A 50 5.65 -23.42 -10.35
C PHE A 50 4.86 -22.48 -9.43
N LEU A 51 3.59 -22.78 -9.12
CA LEU A 51 2.76 -21.99 -8.21
C LEU A 51 3.28 -21.99 -6.76
N GLN A 52 4.07 -23.00 -6.39
CA GLN A 52 4.70 -23.10 -5.08
C GLN A 52 6.14 -22.56 -5.07
N ASN A 53 6.68 -22.16 -6.23
CA ASN A 53 8.06 -21.70 -6.32
C ASN A 53 8.20 -20.33 -5.61
N PRO A 54 8.95 -20.24 -4.50
CA PRO A 54 9.12 -19.00 -3.74
C PRO A 54 10.14 -18.06 -4.35
N TYR A 55 10.88 -18.50 -5.37
CA TYR A 55 11.99 -17.78 -5.98
C TYR A 55 11.56 -16.86 -7.12
N PHE A 56 10.29 -16.90 -7.53
CA PHE A 56 9.74 -15.97 -8.50
C PHE A 56 9.33 -14.65 -7.86
N PHE A 57 9.81 -13.56 -8.45
CA PHE A 57 9.33 -12.23 -8.15
C PHE A 57 9.22 -11.39 -9.43
N LEU A 58 8.28 -10.45 -9.42
CA LEU A 58 8.02 -9.54 -10.52
C LEU A 58 8.42 -8.12 -10.13
N TYR A 59 9.19 -7.47 -10.99
CA TYR A 59 9.63 -6.09 -10.82
C TYR A 59 8.89 -5.16 -11.78
N ALA A 60 8.29 -4.09 -11.26
CA ALA A 60 7.61 -3.07 -12.04
C ALA A 60 8.50 -1.84 -12.26
N THR A 61 8.67 -1.45 -13.52
CA THR A 61 9.40 -0.25 -13.94
C THR A 61 8.45 0.69 -14.67
N LEU A 62 8.54 1.99 -14.41
CA LEU A 62 7.87 3.00 -15.22
C LEU A 62 8.60 3.15 -16.55
N THR A 63 7.87 3.18 -17.66
CA THR A 63 8.44 3.41 -18.98
C THR A 63 7.72 4.56 -19.67
N ASP A 64 8.32 5.05 -20.75
CA ASP A 64 7.67 5.96 -21.69
C ASP A 64 6.46 5.30 -22.38
N THR A 65 5.77 6.05 -23.23
CA THR A 65 4.56 5.60 -23.95
C THR A 65 4.85 4.51 -24.97
N SER A 66 6.08 4.45 -25.51
CA SER A 66 6.51 3.36 -26.41
C SER A 66 6.72 2.05 -25.65
N GLY A 67 7.16 2.12 -24.38
CA GLY A 67 7.51 0.95 -23.58
C GLY A 67 8.96 0.50 -23.73
N GLU A 68 9.78 1.24 -24.49
CA GLU A 68 11.16 0.90 -24.78
C GLU A 68 12.15 1.49 -23.75
N THR A 69 11.83 2.67 -23.21
CA THR A 69 12.74 3.40 -22.32
C THR A 69 12.32 3.30 -20.87
N ASP A 70 13.19 2.72 -20.03
CA ASP A 70 12.98 2.63 -18.59
C ASP A 70 13.26 3.96 -17.89
N LEU A 71 12.24 4.48 -17.22
CA LEU A 71 12.28 5.73 -16.48
C LEU A 71 12.47 5.42 -14.99
N HIS A 72 13.64 4.93 -14.59
CA HIS A 72 13.91 4.65 -13.17
C HIS A 72 14.10 5.91 -12.34
N PHE A 73 14.87 6.86 -12.88
CA PHE A 73 15.23 8.12 -12.24
C PHE A 73 15.08 9.27 -13.22
N VAL A 74 14.56 10.39 -12.73
CA VAL A 74 14.46 11.64 -13.47
C VAL A 74 14.96 12.75 -12.53
N HIS A 75 15.96 13.52 -12.99
CA HIS A 75 16.67 14.52 -12.18
C HIS A 75 17.18 13.97 -10.83
N GLY A 76 17.77 12.77 -10.85
CA GLY A 76 18.31 12.11 -9.65
C GLY A 76 17.25 11.54 -8.69
N ASN A 77 15.95 11.75 -8.95
CA ASN A 77 14.87 11.27 -8.12
C ASN A 77 14.21 10.03 -8.75
N ARG A 78 13.92 9.03 -7.93
CA ARG A 78 13.17 7.85 -8.37
C ARG A 78 11.79 8.27 -8.86
N THR A 79 11.32 7.71 -9.97
CA THR A 79 10.04 8.08 -10.60
C THR A 79 8.83 7.38 -9.96
N THR A 80 9.08 6.26 -9.27
CA THR A 80 8.08 5.44 -8.58
C THR A 80 8.23 5.55 -7.07
N ALA A 81 7.14 5.32 -6.35
CA ALA A 81 7.10 5.21 -4.90
C ALA A 81 6.24 4.02 -4.46
N GLY A 82 6.46 3.56 -3.24
CA GLY A 82 5.79 2.38 -2.68
C GLY A 82 6.42 1.08 -3.17
N THR A 83 5.60 0.04 -3.31
CA THR A 83 6.06 -1.33 -3.51
C THR A 83 6.06 -1.70 -5.00
N VAL A 84 7.24 -1.71 -5.62
CA VAL A 84 7.42 -2.05 -7.05
C VAL A 84 7.86 -3.49 -7.30
N VAL A 85 8.01 -4.29 -6.25
CA VAL A 85 8.37 -5.71 -6.33
C VAL A 85 7.26 -6.53 -5.73
N GLN A 86 6.86 -7.62 -6.38
CA GLN A 86 5.82 -8.52 -5.89
C GLN A 86 6.29 -9.97 -5.96
N SER A 87 5.96 -10.72 -4.93
CA SER A 87 6.10 -12.18 -4.89
C SER A 87 4.93 -12.85 -5.60
N LEU A 88 5.12 -14.11 -5.98
CA LEU A 88 4.07 -14.91 -6.59
C LEU A 88 3.00 -15.29 -5.55
N HIS A 89 1.73 -15.05 -5.88
CA HIS A 89 0.58 -15.50 -5.10
C HIS A 89 -0.15 -16.61 -5.84
N LYS A 90 -0.32 -17.77 -5.20
CA LYS A 90 -1.26 -18.79 -5.67
C LYS A 90 -2.67 -18.40 -5.25
N LEU A 91 -3.52 -18.08 -6.22
CA LEU A 91 -4.91 -17.66 -5.99
C LEU A 91 -5.83 -18.38 -6.98
N LYS A 92 -7.10 -18.50 -6.62
CA LYS A 92 -8.16 -18.96 -7.52
C LYS A 92 -8.63 -17.82 -8.40
N ASP A 93 -8.65 -18.07 -9.70
CA ASP A 93 -9.16 -17.12 -10.68
C ASP A 93 -10.70 -17.20 -10.82
N VAL A 94 -11.26 -16.39 -11.72
CA VAL A 94 -12.70 -16.30 -11.99
C VAL A 94 -13.34 -17.60 -12.48
N ASP A 95 -12.54 -18.50 -13.04
CA ASP A 95 -12.92 -19.85 -13.48
C ASP A 95 -12.71 -20.91 -12.39
N ASN A 96 -12.37 -20.49 -11.16
CA ASN A 96 -12.09 -21.34 -10.00
C ASN A 96 -10.85 -22.25 -10.20
N THR A 97 -9.99 -21.94 -11.16
CA THR A 97 -8.69 -22.61 -11.34
C THR A 97 -7.60 -21.93 -10.54
N ASP A 98 -6.64 -22.72 -10.04
CA ASP A 98 -5.47 -22.19 -9.35
C ASP A 98 -4.52 -21.52 -10.36
N GLY A 99 -4.21 -20.25 -10.13
CA GLY A 99 -3.29 -19.47 -10.95
C GLY A 99 -2.23 -18.76 -10.12
N GLY A 100 -1.15 -18.37 -10.79
CA GLY A 100 -0.05 -17.62 -10.20
C GLY A 100 -0.18 -16.14 -10.54
N PHE A 101 -0.31 -15.28 -9.53
CA PHE A 101 -0.57 -13.86 -9.72
C PHE A 101 0.40 -12.96 -8.96
N PHE A 102 0.73 -11.82 -9.56
CA PHE A 102 1.45 -10.71 -8.94
C PHE A 102 0.51 -9.51 -8.88
N ILE A 103 0.38 -8.87 -7.71
CA ILE A 103 -0.61 -7.81 -7.48
C ILE A 103 0.07 -6.53 -7.01
N PHE A 104 0.05 -5.48 -7.83
CA PHE A 104 0.69 -4.20 -7.50
C PHE A 104 -0.32 -3.19 -6.93
N SER A 105 -0.65 -3.33 -5.65
CA SER A 105 -1.62 -2.44 -4.97
C SER A 105 -1.04 -1.17 -4.36
N ASP A 106 0.28 -1.01 -4.37
CA ASP A 106 1.00 0.09 -3.70
C ASP A 106 2.07 0.74 -4.60
N ILE A 107 1.83 0.82 -5.91
CA ILE A 107 2.69 1.62 -6.81
C ILE A 107 2.10 3.02 -6.95
N SER A 108 2.88 4.05 -6.66
CA SER A 108 2.54 5.46 -6.97
C SER A 108 3.58 6.05 -7.93
N ILE A 109 3.15 6.97 -8.80
CA ILE A 109 4.02 7.60 -9.81
C ILE A 109 4.27 9.07 -9.45
N ARG A 110 5.50 9.54 -9.59
CA ARG A 110 5.95 10.89 -9.21
C ARG A 110 6.07 11.86 -10.39
N LEU A 111 5.76 11.39 -11.60
CA LEU A 111 5.81 12.15 -12.84
C LEU A 111 4.40 12.26 -13.45
N GLU A 112 4.04 13.45 -13.92
CA GLU A 112 2.78 13.71 -14.61
C GLU A 112 2.95 13.43 -16.10
N GLY A 113 1.92 12.87 -16.72
CA GLY A 113 1.94 12.55 -18.15
C GLY A 113 1.35 11.18 -18.47
N PHE A 114 1.76 10.62 -19.61
CA PHE A 114 1.31 9.33 -20.11
C PHE A 114 2.46 8.33 -20.09
N TYR A 115 2.23 7.17 -19.50
CA TYR A 115 3.28 6.18 -19.26
C TYR A 115 2.75 4.76 -19.39
N ARG A 116 3.66 3.79 -19.43
CA ARG A 116 3.35 2.38 -19.25
C ARG A 116 4.14 1.83 -18.06
N LEU A 117 3.71 0.67 -17.54
CA LEU A 117 4.48 -0.12 -16.59
C LEU A 117 5.04 -1.35 -17.31
N LYS A 118 6.35 -1.55 -17.24
CA LYS A 118 7.01 -2.79 -17.66
C LYS A 118 7.19 -3.70 -16.45
N PHE A 119 6.64 -4.89 -16.54
CA PHE A 119 6.75 -5.93 -15.54
C PHE A 119 7.77 -6.96 -16.00
N THR A 120 8.84 -7.16 -15.22
CA THR A 120 9.92 -8.09 -15.54
C THR A 120 9.96 -9.20 -14.52
N LEU A 121 9.88 -10.45 -14.99
CA LEU A 121 9.97 -11.66 -14.17
C LEU A 121 11.43 -12.03 -13.94
N TYR A 122 11.72 -12.29 -12.67
CA TYR A 122 12.99 -12.80 -12.22
C TYR A 122 12.79 -14.08 -11.41
N GLU A 123 13.78 -14.95 -11.51
CA GLU A 123 13.93 -16.15 -10.70
C GLU A 123 15.24 -16.04 -9.92
N ILE A 124 15.17 -16.31 -8.61
CA ILE A 124 16.35 -16.42 -7.76
C ILE A 124 16.91 -17.83 -7.91
N ASP A 125 18.16 -17.95 -8.35
CA ASP A 125 18.88 -19.22 -8.49
C ASP A 125 20.18 -19.15 -7.69
N GLY A 126 20.13 -19.67 -6.47
CA GLY A 126 21.22 -19.56 -5.50
C GLY A 126 21.56 -18.10 -5.17
N PHE A 127 22.72 -17.64 -5.63
CA PHE A 127 23.18 -16.25 -5.46
C PHE A 127 22.91 -15.36 -6.66
N PHE A 128 22.35 -15.92 -7.74
CA PHE A 128 22.08 -15.21 -8.99
C PHE A 128 20.60 -14.90 -9.13
N VAL A 129 20.31 -13.86 -9.90
CA VAL A 129 18.95 -13.48 -10.26
C VAL A 129 18.86 -13.53 -11.79
N LYS A 130 18.04 -14.44 -12.30
CA LYS A 130 17.86 -14.66 -13.73
C LYS A 130 16.62 -13.93 -14.23
N ARG A 131 16.81 -13.03 -15.20
CA ARG A 131 15.70 -12.43 -15.94
C ARG A 131 15.07 -13.47 -16.86
N MET A 132 13.77 -13.69 -16.75
CA MET A 132 13.06 -14.69 -17.55
C MET A 132 12.34 -14.08 -18.74
N CYS A 133 11.38 -13.20 -18.48
CA CYS A 133 10.56 -12.54 -19.50
C CYS A 133 10.01 -11.21 -18.96
N SER A 134 9.38 -10.42 -19.83
CA SER A 134 8.76 -9.16 -19.44
C SER A 134 7.50 -8.90 -20.26
N ILE A 135 6.57 -8.14 -19.69
CA ILE A 135 5.37 -7.63 -20.38
C ILE A 135 5.19 -6.14 -20.05
N VAL A 136 4.63 -5.39 -20.98
CA VAL A 136 4.34 -3.97 -20.80
C VAL A 136 2.82 -3.76 -20.71
N SER A 137 2.38 -2.91 -19.80
CA SER A 137 0.98 -2.52 -19.66
C SER A 137 0.49 -1.66 -20.83
N ASN A 138 -0.82 -1.42 -20.86
CA ASN A 138 -1.39 -0.33 -21.64
C ASN A 138 -0.90 1.03 -21.12
N VAL A 139 -1.01 2.05 -21.97
CA VAL A 139 -0.75 3.44 -21.58
C VAL A 139 -1.80 3.87 -20.55
N PHE A 140 -1.36 4.51 -19.47
CA PHE A 140 -2.21 5.11 -18.45
C PHE A 140 -1.80 6.56 -18.21
N GLN A 141 -2.74 7.36 -17.71
CA GLN A 141 -2.51 8.78 -17.43
C GLN A 141 -2.20 9.00 -15.95
N VAL A 142 -1.13 9.75 -15.68
CA VAL A 142 -0.84 10.30 -14.36
C VAL A 142 -1.29 11.75 -14.34
N TYR A 143 -2.28 12.05 -13.50
CA TYR A 143 -2.87 13.38 -13.38
C TYR A 143 -2.18 14.20 -12.30
N SER A 144 -2.14 15.52 -12.48
CA SER A 144 -1.88 16.46 -11.38
C SER A 144 -2.85 16.23 -10.19
N PRO A 145 -2.51 16.68 -8.97
CA PRO A 145 -3.41 16.60 -7.83
C PRO A 145 -4.77 17.28 -8.02
N LYS A 146 -4.87 18.29 -8.91
CA LYS A 146 -6.09 19.07 -9.15
C LYS A 146 -7.01 18.44 -10.21
N SER A 147 -6.43 17.77 -11.22
CA SER A 147 -7.16 17.17 -12.33
C SER A 147 -7.48 15.69 -12.13
N PHE A 148 -7.06 15.10 -11.00
CA PHE A 148 -7.27 13.68 -10.74
C PHE A 148 -8.77 13.38 -10.52
N PRO A 149 -9.38 12.49 -11.32
CA PRO A 149 -10.83 12.22 -11.28
C PRO A 149 -11.28 11.40 -10.06
N GLY A 150 -10.36 11.04 -9.17
CA GLY A 150 -10.64 10.16 -8.03
C GLY A 150 -10.30 8.69 -8.33
N MET A 151 -10.31 7.90 -7.26
CA MET A 151 -10.10 6.45 -7.33
C MET A 151 -11.41 5.78 -7.73
N SER A 152 -11.35 4.73 -8.54
CA SER A 152 -12.52 3.90 -8.85
C SER A 152 -12.87 2.97 -7.69
N GLU A 153 -14.05 2.39 -7.73
CA GLU A 153 -14.35 1.20 -6.94
C GLU A 153 -13.41 0.04 -7.29
N SER A 154 -13.15 -0.83 -6.31
CA SER A 154 -12.31 -2.00 -6.53
C SER A 154 -12.98 -2.93 -7.53
N THR A 155 -12.25 -3.37 -8.56
CA THR A 155 -12.78 -4.32 -9.55
C THR A 155 -13.20 -5.65 -8.92
N PHE A 156 -13.96 -6.47 -9.65
CA PHE A 156 -14.28 -7.84 -9.21
C PHE A 156 -13.02 -8.65 -8.88
N LEU A 157 -12.00 -8.63 -9.75
CA LEU A 157 -10.76 -9.37 -9.53
C LEU A 157 -10.01 -8.90 -8.28
N THR A 158 -9.95 -7.58 -8.06
CA THR A 158 -9.34 -6.99 -6.86
C THR A 158 -10.06 -7.44 -5.58
N ARG A 159 -11.40 -7.45 -5.60
CA ARG A 159 -12.21 -7.92 -4.46
C ARG A 159 -12.02 -9.41 -4.23
N SER A 160 -12.13 -10.24 -5.27
CA SER A 160 -11.92 -11.69 -5.19
C SER A 160 -10.56 -12.05 -4.59
N PHE A 161 -9.49 -11.39 -5.02
CA PHE A 161 -8.15 -11.65 -4.47
C PHE A 161 -7.99 -11.15 -3.04
N SER A 162 -8.67 -10.06 -2.66
CA SER A 162 -8.73 -9.63 -1.26
C SER A 162 -9.46 -10.63 -0.37
N ASP A 163 -10.57 -11.21 -0.85
CA ASP A 163 -11.34 -12.21 -0.11
C ASP A 163 -10.53 -13.51 0.10
N GLN A 164 -9.55 -13.77 -0.78
CA GLN A 164 -8.59 -14.87 -0.67
C GLN A 164 -7.37 -14.55 0.23
N GLY A 165 -7.36 -13.37 0.88
CA GLY A 165 -6.34 -13.00 1.87
C GLY A 165 -5.21 -12.10 1.36
N VAL A 166 -5.24 -11.66 0.09
CA VAL A 166 -4.29 -10.65 -0.39
C VAL A 166 -4.62 -9.30 0.25
N ARG A 167 -3.62 -8.65 0.86
CA ARG A 167 -3.80 -7.40 1.63
C ARG A 167 -3.96 -6.19 0.70
N ILE A 168 -5.13 -6.06 0.07
CA ILE A 168 -5.46 -4.95 -0.84
C ILE A 168 -6.53 -4.06 -0.21
N ARG A 169 -6.42 -2.74 -0.41
CA ARG A 169 -7.45 -1.80 0.03
C ARG A 169 -8.69 -1.92 -0.85
N ILE A 170 -9.80 -2.39 -0.28
CA ILE A 170 -11.09 -2.46 -0.98
C ILE A 170 -11.88 -1.16 -0.84
N ARG A 171 -12.36 -0.66 -1.97
CA ARG A 171 -13.27 0.49 -2.08
C ARG A 171 -14.58 -0.01 -2.66
N LYS A 172 -15.68 0.33 -2.01
CA LYS A 172 -17.04 -0.05 -2.41
C LYS A 172 -17.81 1.23 -2.69
N GLU A 173 -18.52 1.30 -3.82
CA GLU A 173 -19.47 2.39 -4.03
C GLU A 173 -20.53 2.34 -2.93
N PRO A 174 -20.93 3.49 -2.34
CA PRO A 174 -22.17 3.52 -1.58
C PRO A 174 -23.27 3.12 -2.55
N ARG A 175 -23.88 1.95 -2.32
CA ARG A 175 -25.12 1.58 -3.00
C ARG A 175 -26.03 2.79 -2.87
N SER A 176 -26.46 3.37 -3.98
CA SER A 176 -27.68 4.17 -3.98
C SER A 176 -28.75 3.24 -3.44
N SER A 177 -28.98 3.31 -2.12
CA SER A 177 -30.19 2.79 -1.54
C SER A 177 -31.27 3.57 -2.26
N LEU A 178 -31.85 2.96 -3.29
CA LEU A 178 -33.16 3.31 -3.77
C LEU A 178 -34.00 3.50 -2.51
N SER A 179 -34.25 4.76 -2.19
CA SER A 179 -35.27 5.14 -1.25
C SER A 179 -36.52 4.46 -1.77
N THR A 180 -36.90 3.37 -1.11
CA THR A 180 -38.23 2.82 -1.23
C THR A 180 -39.12 3.83 -0.53
N SER A 181 -39.42 4.91 -1.25
CA SER A 181 -40.50 5.84 -0.98
C SER A 181 -41.80 5.03 -1.05
N SER A 182 -42.09 4.35 0.05
CA SER A 182 -43.36 3.71 0.32
C SER A 182 -44.41 4.79 0.61
N ASN A 183 -44.89 5.39 -0.46
CA ASN A 183 -46.11 6.19 -0.43
C ASN A 183 -47.32 5.23 -0.42
N HIS A 184 -48.00 5.04 0.72
CA HIS A 184 -49.47 5.01 0.84
C HIS A 184 -50.01 4.59 2.23
N LYS A 185 -50.58 5.55 2.97
CA LYS A 185 -51.94 5.52 3.60
C LYS A 185 -52.14 6.83 4.41
N LYS A 186 -52.77 7.88 3.85
CA LYS A 186 -54.22 8.19 3.78
C LYS A 186 -54.78 8.88 5.05
N ARG A 187 -55.49 10.01 4.84
CA ARG A 187 -56.49 10.76 5.68
C ARG A 187 -55.91 12.03 6.35
N ARG A 188 -56.44 13.27 6.25
CA ARG A 188 -57.70 13.95 5.78
C ARG A 188 -57.30 15.38 5.35
N LYS A 189 -57.67 15.92 4.18
CA LYS A 189 -58.86 16.72 3.82
C LYS A 189 -59.30 17.79 4.85
N ASP A 190 -59.03 19.06 4.54
CA ASP A 190 -59.97 20.22 4.53
C ASP A 190 -59.23 21.42 3.86
N LYS A 191 -59.77 21.97 2.74
CA LYS A 191 -60.45 23.29 2.58
C LYS A 191 -59.47 24.48 2.70
N VAL A 192 -59.51 25.58 1.95
CA VAL A 192 -60.31 26.17 0.84
C VAL A 192 -59.45 27.35 0.31
N SER A 193 -59.79 27.85 -0.89
CA SER A 193 -59.28 29.00 -1.67
C SER A 193 -58.60 30.17 -0.94
N ASP A 194 -57.59 30.77 -1.57
CA ASP A 194 -57.76 32.11 -2.18
C ASP A 194 -56.71 32.40 -3.26
N GLU A 195 -57.17 33.11 -4.27
CA GLU A 195 -56.43 33.68 -5.40
C GLU A 195 -55.61 34.88 -4.91
N GLU A 196 -54.46 35.14 -5.53
CA GLU A 196 -53.99 36.51 -5.85
C GLU A 196 -52.78 36.41 -6.79
N GLU A 197 -52.94 37.04 -7.94
CA GLU A 197 -51.89 37.39 -8.90
C GLU A 197 -51.02 38.53 -8.33
N GLU A 198 -49.76 38.61 -8.72
CA GLU A 198 -49.15 39.85 -9.25
C GLU A 198 -47.71 39.60 -9.73
N GLU A 199 -47.39 40.28 -10.83
CA GLU A 199 -46.17 40.23 -11.63
C GLU A 199 -45.11 41.27 -11.17
N GLU A 200 -44.04 41.36 -11.97
CA GLU A 200 -43.01 42.43 -12.10
C GLU A 200 -41.72 42.23 -11.28
N GLU A 201 -40.61 41.84 -11.93
CA GLU A 201 -39.64 42.62 -12.75
C GLU A 201 -38.67 43.45 -11.89
N GLU A 202 -37.40 43.02 -11.83
CA GLU A 202 -36.22 43.65 -12.45
C GLU A 202 -35.57 44.76 -11.60
N GLU A 203 -34.33 44.55 -11.15
CA GLU A 203 -33.14 45.23 -11.68
C GLU A 203 -31.90 45.06 -10.77
N GLU A 204 -30.75 45.05 -11.44
CA GLU A 204 -29.41 45.04 -10.89
C GLU A 204 -29.04 46.34 -10.15
N VAL A 205 -27.94 46.28 -9.39
CA VAL A 205 -26.68 47.03 -9.58
C VAL A 205 -25.99 47.27 -8.21
N SER A 206 -24.70 46.91 -8.17
CA SER A 206 -23.74 47.04 -7.06
C SER A 206 -23.16 48.47 -6.94
N PRO A 207 -22.05 48.79 -6.23
CA PRO A 207 -21.49 48.30 -4.96
C PRO A 207 -21.10 49.46 -3.97
N MET A 208 -20.59 49.04 -2.80
CA MET A 208 -19.48 49.66 -2.04
C MET A 208 -19.78 50.81 -1.06
N SER A 209 -19.54 50.55 0.23
CA SER A 209 -18.57 51.35 1.01
C SER A 209 -18.13 50.69 2.31
N SER A 210 -16.84 50.90 2.57
CA SER A 210 -16.04 50.75 3.77
C SER A 210 -16.70 50.94 5.13
N ALA A 211 -16.31 50.15 6.13
CA ALA A 211 -15.76 50.68 7.38
C ALA A 211 -14.98 49.63 8.19
N HIS A 212 -13.88 50.12 8.74
CA HIS A 212 -12.90 49.51 9.64
C HIS A 212 -13.49 48.97 10.95
N HIS A 213 -12.93 47.87 11.47
CA HIS A 213 -12.66 47.73 12.91
C HIS A 213 -11.41 46.86 13.15
N SER A 214 -10.53 47.38 14.01
CA SER A 214 -9.27 46.80 14.46
C SER A 214 -9.37 46.31 15.92
N CYS A 215 -8.37 45.53 16.35
CA CYS A 215 -8.05 45.01 17.71
C CYS A 215 -8.79 43.72 18.14
N SER A 216 -8.17 42.66 18.69
CA SER A 216 -6.78 42.34 19.08
C SER A 216 -6.67 40.80 19.32
N PRO A 217 -5.46 40.23 19.49
CA PRO A 217 -5.18 38.77 19.42
C PRO A 217 -5.08 38.07 20.80
N LEU A 218 -5.17 36.72 20.82
CA LEU A 218 -4.58 35.74 21.79
C LEU A 218 -5.21 34.32 21.59
N PRO A 219 -4.62 33.18 22.04
CA PRO A 219 -3.24 32.92 22.45
C PRO A 219 -2.56 31.71 21.76
N GLU A 220 -1.25 31.70 21.94
CA GLU A 220 -0.21 30.73 21.60
C GLU A 220 -0.46 29.33 22.20
N ARG A 221 -0.40 28.28 21.38
CA ARG A 221 -0.57 26.89 21.82
C ARG A 221 0.79 26.31 22.21
N LYS A 222 0.96 26.03 23.50
CA LYS A 222 2.14 25.35 24.05
C LYS A 222 2.27 23.95 23.44
N GLU A 223 3.41 23.67 22.81
CA GLU A 223 3.79 22.34 22.37
C GLU A 223 4.19 21.46 23.56
N THR A 224 3.51 20.33 23.70
CA THR A 224 3.90 19.26 24.63
C THR A 224 4.99 18.42 23.97
N PHE A 225 6.23 18.53 24.47
CA PHE A 225 7.32 17.63 24.11
C PHE A 225 7.03 16.21 24.62
N SER A 226 6.78 15.29 23.71
CA SER A 226 6.78 13.85 23.99
C SER A 226 8.19 13.30 23.73
N PRO A 227 8.82 12.56 24.67
CA PRO A 227 10.22 12.15 24.58
C PRO A 227 10.50 11.00 23.60
N MET A 228 9.55 10.62 22.74
CA MET A 228 9.70 9.53 21.76
C MET A 228 9.45 9.97 20.31
N SER A 229 10.01 11.10 19.90
CA SER A 229 10.04 11.50 18.49
C SER A 229 11.45 11.44 17.90
N MET A 230 11.61 10.66 16.83
CA MET A 230 12.82 10.57 15.99
C MET A 230 12.97 11.83 15.11
N GLN A 231 13.18 12.99 15.73
CA GLN A 231 13.38 14.27 15.04
C GLN A 231 14.69 14.98 15.40
N ASN A 232 15.59 14.38 16.18
CA ASN A 232 16.83 15.03 16.64
C ASN A 232 18.10 14.66 15.86
N ILE A 233 17.99 14.06 14.68
CA ILE A 233 19.17 13.77 13.85
C ILE A 233 18.85 14.26 12.44
N LEU A 234 19.45 15.41 12.10
CA LEU A 234 19.71 16.01 10.78
C LEU A 234 19.46 17.53 10.80
N SER A 235 20.34 18.24 11.49
CA SER A 235 20.66 19.64 11.17
C SER A 235 21.96 19.62 10.37
N ASN A 236 21.88 20.06 9.11
CA ASN A 236 23.04 20.36 8.28
C ASN A 236 23.64 21.69 8.78
N ASP A 237 24.93 21.70 9.10
CA ASP A 237 25.74 22.92 9.03
C ASP A 237 27.05 22.59 8.34
N ASN A 238 27.30 23.35 7.27
CA ASN A 238 28.52 23.37 6.49
C ASN A 238 29.27 24.62 6.95
N ASP A 239 30.30 24.49 7.80
CA ASP A 239 31.40 25.46 7.79
C ASP A 239 32.68 25.00 8.50
N SER A 240 33.73 25.70 8.13
CA SER A 240 35.15 25.34 8.15
C SER A 240 35.88 25.66 9.46
N GLU A 241 36.86 24.83 9.80
CA GLU A 241 38.11 25.05 10.57
C GLU A 241 38.23 26.02 11.78
N THR A 242 39.00 25.53 12.76
CA THR A 242 39.71 26.20 13.89
C THR A 242 38.93 26.51 15.18
N ARG A 243 39.14 25.69 16.22
CA ARG A 243 39.81 26.11 17.48
C ARG A 243 39.96 24.95 18.48
N LEU A 244 41.17 24.94 19.05
CA LEU A 244 41.72 23.99 20.01
C LEU A 244 41.28 24.29 21.46
N PHE A 245 41.24 23.21 22.27
CA PHE A 245 41.26 23.09 23.74
C PHE A 245 40.17 23.76 24.59
N SER A 246 39.34 22.96 25.29
CA SER A 246 39.39 22.83 26.76
C SER A 246 38.17 22.05 27.33
N THR A 247 38.49 20.94 28.00
CA THR A 247 37.83 20.27 29.13
C THR A 247 36.29 20.16 29.20
N ARG A 248 35.75 18.97 28.89
CA ARG A 248 34.57 18.41 29.58
C ARG A 248 34.76 16.93 29.90
N LYS A 249 34.60 16.60 31.18
CA LYS A 249 34.73 15.27 31.80
C LYS A 249 33.75 14.26 31.20
N LEU A 250 34.22 13.05 30.94
CA LEU A 250 33.40 11.88 30.62
C LEU A 250 32.66 11.39 31.89
N PRO A 251 31.40 10.90 31.80
CA PRO A 251 30.72 10.27 32.93
C PRO A 251 31.32 8.88 33.25
N LEU A 252 31.42 8.55 34.53
CA LEU A 252 31.84 7.24 35.04
C LEU A 252 30.75 6.17 34.78
N PRO A 253 31.12 4.88 34.65
CA PRO A 253 30.15 3.79 34.51
C PRO A 253 29.38 3.55 35.83
N LEU A 254 28.10 3.20 35.73
CA LEU A 254 27.29 2.75 36.88
C LEU A 254 27.82 1.40 37.42
N PRO A 255 27.72 1.15 38.73
CA PRO A 255 28.12 -0.12 39.32
C PRO A 255 27.17 -1.26 38.91
N SER A 256 27.76 -2.39 38.54
CA SER A 256 27.08 -3.65 38.23
C SER A 256 26.37 -4.21 39.46
N GLN A 257 25.04 -4.36 39.38
CA GLN A 257 24.29 -5.16 40.35
C GLN A 257 24.54 -6.66 40.09
N PRO A 258 24.76 -7.49 41.12
CA PRO A 258 24.89 -8.93 40.94
C PRO A 258 23.52 -9.56 40.62
N LEU A 259 23.54 -10.48 39.65
CA LEU A 259 22.39 -11.31 39.28
C LEU A 259 21.99 -12.26 40.44
N PRO A 260 20.69 -12.56 40.62
CA PRO A 260 20.25 -13.55 41.60
C PRO A 260 20.67 -14.97 41.19
N PRO A 261 20.93 -15.89 42.15
CA PRO A 261 21.35 -17.25 41.86
C PRO A 261 20.20 -18.09 41.25
N PRO A 262 20.52 -19.09 40.41
CA PRO A 262 19.52 -19.97 39.83
C PRO A 262 18.93 -20.94 40.87
N PRO A 263 17.69 -21.42 40.67
CA PRO A 263 17.05 -22.36 41.59
C PRO A 263 17.76 -23.72 41.59
N GLN A 264 18.02 -24.24 42.80
CA GLN A 264 18.61 -25.55 43.00
C GLN A 264 17.60 -26.66 42.63
N HIS A 265 17.92 -27.45 41.62
CA HIS A 265 17.16 -28.65 41.28
C HIS A 265 17.54 -29.76 42.26
N ASN A 266 16.61 -30.10 43.16
CA ASN A 266 16.80 -31.15 44.15
C ASN A 266 16.81 -32.52 43.45
N THR A 267 17.98 -33.10 43.22
CA THR A 267 18.12 -34.48 42.72
C THR A 267 17.90 -35.45 43.87
N HIS A 268 16.66 -35.91 44.07
CA HIS A 268 16.42 -37.11 44.88
C HIS A 268 16.91 -38.34 44.12
N HIS A 269 18.00 -38.92 44.60
CA HIS A 269 18.42 -40.28 44.24
C HIS A 269 17.35 -41.28 44.69
N HIS A 270 16.78 -42.02 43.73
CA HIS A 270 16.07 -43.27 44.01
C HIS A 270 16.99 -44.44 43.64
N HIS A 271 17.34 -45.22 44.66
CA HIS A 271 17.94 -46.54 44.54
C HIS A 271 16.98 -47.51 43.85
N PRO A 272 17.47 -48.42 42.98
CA PRO A 272 16.66 -49.52 42.49
C PRO A 272 16.64 -50.68 43.51
N HIS A 273 15.44 -51.13 43.88
CA HIS A 273 15.23 -52.40 44.59
C HIS A 273 15.40 -53.58 43.61
N PRO A 274 15.92 -54.74 44.06
CA PRO A 274 16.01 -55.94 43.23
C PRO A 274 14.68 -56.70 43.18
N HIS A 275 14.34 -57.14 41.97
CA HIS A 275 13.22 -58.03 41.67
C HIS A 275 13.37 -59.38 42.40
N SER A 276 12.34 -59.77 43.15
CA SER A 276 12.12 -61.15 43.59
C SER A 276 10.95 -61.74 42.80
N TRP A 277 11.21 -62.88 42.16
CA TRP A 277 10.24 -63.70 41.45
C TRP A 277 9.45 -64.54 42.44
N ILE A 278 8.12 -64.52 42.37
CA ILE A 278 7.27 -65.56 42.94
C ILE A 278 6.21 -65.95 41.89
N SER A 279 6.34 -67.19 41.43
CA SER A 279 5.39 -67.92 40.61
C SER A 279 4.05 -68.14 41.32
N GLN A 280 2.95 -68.05 40.58
CA GLN A 280 1.70 -68.73 40.93
C GLN A 280 1.51 -69.96 40.02
N PRO A 281 1.02 -71.10 40.53
CA PRO A 281 0.60 -72.23 39.72
C PRO A 281 -0.91 -72.16 39.39
N PRO A 282 -1.42 -73.01 38.49
CA PRO A 282 -2.67 -72.76 37.80
C PRO A 282 -3.91 -73.39 38.46
N ILE A 283 -5.05 -72.94 37.93
CA ILE A 283 -6.46 -73.33 38.10
C ILE A 283 -7.22 -72.52 39.16
#